data_AF-A0AA41VSD4-F1
#
_entry.id   AF-A0AA41VSD4-F1
#
_cell.length_a   1.000
_cell.length_b   1.000
_cell.length_c   1.000
_cell.angle_alpha   90.00
_cell.angle_beta   90.00
_cell.angle_gamma   90.00
#
_symmetry.space_group_name_H-M   'P 1'
#
loop_
_entity.id
_entity.type
_entity.pdbx_description
1 polymer ?
#
loop_
_entity_poly.entity_id
_entity_poly.type
_entity_poly.pdbx_seq_one_letter_code
_entity_poly.pdbx_strand_id
1 'polypeptide(L)' 'TCPVDLKEAVTSIVFAAPRCADIPELVDIRKHFTAKYGKEFITSALELRPDSGVSRQ' A
#
# COMPACT_ATOMS: atom_id res chain seq x y z
N THR A 1 10.55 9.27 -3.82
CA THR A 1 9.13 9.59 -3.56
C THR A 1 8.27 8.98 -4.67
N CYS A 2 7.05 8.53 -4.37
CA CYS A 2 6.16 7.90 -5.35
C CYS A 2 5.45 8.96 -6.22
N PRO A 3 5.37 8.80 -7.56
CA PRO A 3 4.61 9.69 -8.45
C PRO A 3 3.14 9.76 -8.05
N VAL A 4 2.49 10.91 -8.26
CA VAL A 4 1.09 11.15 -7.84
C VAL A 4 0.12 10.14 -8.47
N ASP A 5 0.29 9.84 -9.75
CA ASP A 5 -0.56 8.92 -10.51
C ASP A 5 -0.42 7.46 -10.05
N LEU A 6 0.72 7.12 -9.43
CA LEU A 6 0.99 5.78 -8.92
C LEU A 6 0.71 5.65 -7.42
N LYS A 7 0.56 6.78 -6.73
CA LYS A 7 0.42 6.80 -5.27
C LYS A 7 -0.84 6.06 -4.83
N GLU A 8 -1.96 6.25 -5.51
CA GLU A 8 -3.23 5.58 -5.19
C GLU A 8 -3.13 4.06 -5.34
N ALA A 9 -2.61 3.59 -6.49
CA ALA A 9 -2.47 2.16 -6.76
C ALA A 9 -1.52 1.48 -5.76
N VAL A 10 -0.35 2.09 -5.49
CA VAL A 10 0.61 1.55 -4.52
C VAL A 10 0.00 1.52 -3.12
N THR A 11 -0.70 2.58 -2.73
CA THR A 11 -1.37 2.67 -1.43
C THR A 11 -2.45 1.60 -1.28
N SER A 12 -3.27 1.39 -2.31
CA SER A 12 -4.33 0.38 -2.33
C SER A 12 -3.76 -1.03 -2.13
N ILE A 13 -2.68 -1.36 -2.83
CA ILE A 13 -2.00 -2.66 -2.70
C ILE A 13 -1.41 -2.83 -1.30
N VAL A 14 -0.72 -1.80 -0.80
CA VAL A 14 -0.10 -1.83 0.54
C VAL A 14 -1.15 -2.02 1.63
N PHE A 15 -2.29 -1.37 1.48
CA PHE A 15 -3.43 -1.49 2.39
C PHE A 15 -4.09 -2.88 2.31
N ALA A 16 -4.23 -3.45 1.11
CA ALA A 16 -4.83 -4.78 0.93
C ALA A 16 -3.90 -5.92 1.41
N ALA A 17 -2.58 -5.80 1.22
CA ALA A 17 -1.60 -6.84 1.52
C ALA A 17 -1.71 -7.48 2.93
N PRO A 18 -1.87 -6.75 4.05
CA PRO A 18 -2.06 -7.37 5.37
C PRO A 18 -3.45 -8.03 5.56
N ARG A 19 -4.44 -7.71 4.73
CA ARG A 19 -5.80 -8.26 4.79
C ARG A 19 -5.97 -9.51 3.92
N CYS A 20 -5.12 -9.67 2.92
CA CYS A 20 -5.09 -10.82 2.01
C CYS A 20 -4.00 -11.81 2.42
N ALA A 21 -4.15 -12.44 3.60
CA ALA A 21 -3.17 -13.41 4.11
C ALA A 21 -3.00 -14.64 3.19
N ASP A 22 -4.02 -14.94 2.37
CA ASP A 22 -4.03 -16.06 1.42
C ASP A 22 -3.26 -15.76 0.12
N ILE A 23 -2.78 -14.52 -0.08
CA ILE A 23 -2.07 -14.10 -1.29
C ILE A 23 -0.64 -13.65 -0.92
N PRO A 24 0.32 -14.58 -0.82
CA PRO A 24 1.70 -14.27 -0.42
C PRO A 24 2.38 -13.27 -1.38
N GLU A 25 1.97 -13.22 -2.64
CA GLU A 25 2.49 -12.29 -3.65
C GLU A 25 2.23 -10.83 -3.26
N LEU A 26 1.09 -10.51 -2.63
CA LEU A 26 0.79 -9.16 -2.16
C LEU A 26 1.72 -8.73 -1.02
N VAL A 27 2.09 -9.67 -0.16
CA VAL A 27 3.07 -9.44 0.92
C VAL A 27 4.44 -9.13 0.33
N ASP A 28 4.85 -9.84 -0.72
CA ASP A 28 6.11 -9.59 -1.40
C ASP A 28 6.09 -8.27 -2.18
N ILE A 29 5.01 -7.94 -2.89
CA ILE A 29 4.86 -6.63 -3.56
C ILE A 29 5.00 -5.48 -2.56
N ARG A 30 4.42 -5.61 -1.36
CA ARG A 30 4.59 -4.63 -0.28
C ARG A 30 6.04 -4.47 0.15
N LYS A 31 6.82 -5.56 0.23
CA LYS A 31 8.27 -5.50 0.52
C LYS A 31 9.02 -4.73 -0.57
N HIS A 32 8.70 -4.98 -1.83
CA HIS A 32 9.29 -4.25 -2.97
C HIS A 32 8.97 -2.75 -2.91
N PHE A 33 7.73 -2.38 -2.60
CA PHE A 33 7.35 -0.98 -2.43
C PHE A 33 8.00 -0.33 -1.20
N THR A 34 8.20 -1.08 -0.11
CA THR A 34 8.96 -0.61 1.05
C THR A 34 10.40 -0.30 0.68
N ALA A 35 11.05 -1.18 -0.09
CA ALA A 35 12.42 -0.95 -0.56
C ALA A 35 12.51 0.24 -1.53
N LYS A 36 11.51 0.43 -2.40
CA LYS A 36 11.50 1.47 -3.44
C LYS A 36 11.11 2.86 -2.92
N TYR A 37 10.11 2.95 -2.06
CA TYR A 37 9.52 4.21 -1.63
C TYR A 37 9.80 4.57 -0.17
N GLY A 38 10.37 3.65 0.59
CA GLY A 38 10.74 3.84 1.99
C GLY A 38 9.66 3.40 2.96
N LYS A 39 10.09 3.05 4.18
CA LYS A 39 9.19 2.58 5.25
C LYS A 39 8.15 3.62 5.64
N GLU A 40 8.53 4.89 5.72
CA GLU A 40 7.60 5.97 6.11
C GLU A 40 6.42 6.08 5.15
N PHE A 41 6.67 5.98 3.85
CA PHE A 41 5.61 6.00 2.83
C PHE A 41 4.63 4.83 3.02
N ILE A 42 5.15 3.64 3.29
CA ILE A 42 4.34 2.43 3.49
C ILE A 42 3.56 2.50 4.80
N THR A 43 4.18 2.98 5.88
CA THR A 43 3.51 3.19 7.17
C THR A 43 2.37 4.19 7.02
N SER A 44 2.60 5.34 6.37
CA SER A 44 1.53 6.32 6.10
C SER A 44 0.40 5.74 5.24
N ALA A 45 0.70 4.87 4.27
CA ALA A 45 -0.30 4.17 3.48
C ALA A 45 -1.11 3.13 4.29
N LEU A 46 -0.54 2.58 5.36
CA LEU A 46 -1.23 1.66 6.27
C LEU A 46 -2.07 2.38 7.32
N GLU A 47 -1.64 3.56 7.77
CA GLU A 47 -2.33 4.40 8.78
C GLU A 47 -3.52 5.20 8.22
N LEU A 48 -3.79 5.07 6.93
CA LEU A 48 -4.85 5.78 6.23
C LEU A 48 -6.23 5.56 6.90
N ARG A 49 -6.67 6.61 7.61
CA ARG A 49 -8.01 6.80 8.21
C ARG A 49 -9.13 6.56 7.19
N PRO A 50 -10.38 6.31 7.63
CA PRO A 50 -11.53 5.96 6.79
C PRO A 50 -11.87 6.86 5.58
N ASP A 51 -11.21 8.00 5.38
CA ASP A 51 -11.39 8.97 4.28
C ASP A 51 -10.28 8.91 3.19
N SER A 52 -9.53 7.82 3.15
CA SER A 52 -8.27 7.71 2.40
C SER A 52 -8.38 7.42 0.90
N GLY A 53 -9.56 7.55 0.31
CA GLY A 53 -9.75 7.35 -1.14
C GLY A 53 -9.51 5.92 -1.62
N VAL A 54 -9.25 4.96 -0.73
CA VAL A 54 -9.27 3.54 -1.07
C VAL A 54 -10.75 3.16 -1.27
N SER A 55 -11.12 2.82 -2.51
CA SER A 55 -12.51 2.46 -2.83
C SER A 55 -12.97 1.32 -1.92
N ARG A 56 -14.06 1.52 -1.16
CA ARG A 56 -14.65 0.51 -0.26
C ARG A 56 -15.58 -0.47 -1.00
N GLN A 57 -15.39 -0.66 -2.31
CA GLN A 57 -16.24 -1.58 -3.07
C GLN A 57 -16.03 -3.03 -2.63
#